data_AF-A0A7K3A7A8-F1
#
_entry.id   AF-A0A7K3A7A8-F1
#
_cell.length_a   1.000
_cell.length_b   1.000
_cell.length_c   1.000
_cell.angle_alpha   90.00
_cell.angle_beta   90.00
_cell.angle_gamma   90.00
#
_symmetry.space_group_name_H-M   'P 1'
#
loop_
_entity.id
_entity.type
_entity.pdbx_description
1 polymer ?
#
loop_
_entity_poly.entity_id
_entity_poly.type
_entity_poly.pdbx_seq_one_letter_code
_entity_poly.pdbx_strand_id
1 'polypeptide(L)'
;MIELLHITERSLWESAEAAGTYAMSTRGKTLQEVGFVHCSFPHQVRAVAELLYGTDPAPGELVLLVIDPRRLDGVPVRVEEAVPGGERFPHLYGPLPVSAVTEVRAWPRPEERSQKERMLAGDLYLADDPELAADALRAGELAERYNASSVTDQPARQALLRELLGEVGEDVVVRPPLSVDYGQYVSIGARTFVNCGAVLLDVAPIRIGEDVQIGPNVQLLTPTHPLAPEPRRAKWEAAKPITIGDNVWLGGGVIVCPGVTIGANTVVGAGSVVTRDLPADVVAVGNPARVVRDVPRS
;
A
#
# COMPACT_ATOMS: atom_id res chain seq x y z
N MET A 1 10.33 -13.49 -0.05
CA MET A 1 9.75 -14.47 0.90
C MET A 1 8.75 -13.71 1.76
N ILE A 2 7.57 -14.25 2.01
CA ILE A 2 6.50 -13.49 2.69
C ILE A 2 6.77 -13.51 4.20
N GLU A 3 7.00 -12.32 4.77
CA GLU A 3 7.18 -12.12 6.22
C GLU A 3 5.83 -12.33 6.93
N LEU A 4 5.77 -13.25 7.90
CA LEU A 4 4.60 -13.45 8.75
C LEU A 4 4.81 -12.77 10.08
N LEU A 5 3.80 -12.04 10.54
CA LEU A 5 3.88 -11.22 11.74
C LEU A 5 2.77 -11.60 12.72
N HIS A 6 3.06 -11.60 14.02
CA HIS A 6 2.06 -11.75 15.08
C HIS A 6 2.25 -10.66 16.14
N ILE A 7 1.19 -9.94 16.49
CA ILE A 7 1.23 -8.90 17.52
C ILE A 7 0.61 -9.41 18.82
N THR A 8 1.34 -9.24 19.93
CA THR A 8 0.95 -9.72 21.26
C THR A 8 1.44 -8.79 22.36
N GLU A 9 0.86 -8.88 23.55
CA GLU A 9 1.48 -8.37 24.76
C GLU A 9 2.85 -9.01 25.01
N ARG A 10 3.83 -8.20 25.40
CA ARG A 10 5.20 -8.58 25.74
C ARG A 10 5.23 -9.64 26.84
N SER A 11 4.41 -9.49 27.87
CA SER A 11 4.33 -10.43 28.99
C SER A 11 3.90 -11.83 28.56
N LEU A 12 3.04 -11.93 27.54
CA LEU A 12 2.63 -13.21 26.95
C LEU A 12 3.78 -13.82 26.13
N TRP A 13 4.53 -13.00 25.41
CA TRP A 13 5.72 -13.46 24.70
C TRP A 13 6.80 -13.97 25.65
N GLU A 14 7.15 -13.22 26.70
CA GLU A 14 8.13 -13.63 27.71
C GLU A 14 7.72 -14.93 28.41
N SER A 15 6.41 -15.12 28.64
CA SER A 15 5.87 -16.38 29.17
C SER A 15 6.02 -17.54 28.18
N ALA A 16 5.81 -17.28 26.88
CA ALA A 16 6.00 -18.26 25.83
C ALA A 16 7.47 -18.66 25.65
N GLU A 17 8.41 -17.72 25.76
CA GLU A 17 9.85 -18.00 25.73
C GLU A 17 10.25 -19.01 26.81
N ALA A 18 9.70 -18.87 28.02
CA ALA A 18 9.92 -19.83 29.10
C ALA A 18 9.26 -21.20 28.83
N ALA A 19 8.12 -21.23 28.13
CA ALA A 19 7.39 -22.45 27.80
C ALA A 19 7.85 -23.15 26.51
N GLY A 20 8.63 -22.48 25.67
CA GLY A 20 9.09 -22.94 24.35
C GLY A 20 8.03 -22.83 23.23
N THR A 21 6.78 -22.52 23.56
CA THR A 21 5.68 -22.34 22.59
C THR A 21 4.73 -21.22 23.00
N TYR A 22 4.17 -20.54 22.00
CA TYR A 22 3.17 -19.49 22.17
C TYR A 22 1.78 -20.02 21.74
N ALA A 23 0.79 -19.89 22.62
CA ALA A 23 -0.52 -20.54 22.47
C ALA A 23 -1.71 -19.58 22.58
N MET A 24 -1.52 -18.29 22.35
CA MET A 24 -2.62 -17.33 22.22
C MET A 24 -3.01 -17.17 20.76
N SER A 25 -4.27 -16.80 20.52
CA SER A 25 -4.79 -16.60 19.16
C SER A 25 -4.86 -15.13 18.79
N THR A 26 -5.62 -14.37 19.57
CA THR A 26 -5.83 -12.92 19.50
C THR A 26 -5.85 -12.38 20.93
N ARG A 27 -5.92 -11.05 21.10
CA ARG A 27 -5.99 -10.45 22.44
C ARG A 27 -7.08 -11.09 23.30
N GLY A 28 -6.70 -11.62 24.46
CA GLY A 28 -7.61 -12.25 25.42
C GLY A 28 -8.22 -13.59 25.03
N LYS A 29 -7.80 -14.22 23.91
CA LYS A 29 -8.27 -15.54 23.48
C LYS A 29 -7.11 -16.49 23.20
N THR A 30 -7.26 -17.72 23.65
CA THR A 30 -6.27 -18.78 23.47
C THR A 30 -6.43 -19.49 22.12
N LEU A 31 -5.39 -20.19 21.69
CA LEU A 31 -5.43 -21.10 20.55
C LEU A 31 -6.53 -22.16 20.71
N GLN A 32 -6.77 -22.65 21.92
CA GLN A 32 -7.79 -23.67 22.17
C GLN A 32 -9.21 -23.14 21.94
N GLU A 33 -9.46 -21.87 22.23
CA GLU A 33 -10.78 -21.24 22.04
C GLU A 33 -11.07 -20.89 20.58
N VAL A 34 -10.05 -20.54 19.79
CA VAL A 34 -10.21 -20.04 18.42
C VAL A 34 -9.88 -21.11 17.36
N GLY A 35 -8.93 -22.01 17.65
CA GLY A 35 -8.48 -23.08 16.76
C GLY A 35 -7.25 -22.75 15.91
N PHE A 36 -6.80 -21.49 15.88
CA PHE A 36 -5.58 -21.05 15.19
C PHE A 36 -4.93 -19.84 15.88
N VAL A 37 -3.65 -19.58 15.62
CA VAL A 37 -2.97 -18.32 15.94
C VAL A 37 -3.13 -17.37 14.77
N HIS A 38 -3.64 -16.16 15.03
CA HIS A 38 -3.86 -15.17 13.97
C HIS A 38 -2.57 -14.43 13.64
N CYS A 39 -2.15 -14.43 12.38
CA CYS A 39 -1.01 -13.68 11.90
C CYS A 39 -1.44 -12.64 10.87
N SER A 40 -0.47 -11.81 10.49
CA SER A 40 -0.67 -10.70 9.57
C SER A 40 0.52 -10.61 8.62
N PHE A 41 0.27 -10.12 7.41
CA PHE A 41 1.32 -9.57 6.55
C PHE A 41 1.70 -8.16 7.00
N PRO A 42 2.86 -7.61 6.59
CA PRO A 42 3.31 -6.28 7.01
C PRO A 42 2.26 -5.16 6.88
N HIS A 43 1.50 -5.14 5.79
CA HIS A 43 0.46 -4.13 5.54
C HIS A 43 -0.79 -4.28 6.43
N GLN A 44 -0.99 -5.44 7.06
CA GLN A 44 -2.18 -5.78 7.83
C GLN A 44 -2.05 -5.49 9.33
N VAL A 45 -0.83 -5.62 9.86
CA VAL A 45 -0.58 -5.61 11.32
C VAL A 45 -1.16 -4.38 12.00
N ARG A 46 -1.10 -3.20 11.37
CA ARG A 46 -1.56 -1.95 11.97
C ARG A 46 -3.07 -1.95 12.23
N ALA A 47 -3.86 -2.33 11.23
CA ALA A 47 -5.31 -2.41 11.38
C ALA A 47 -5.71 -3.42 12.46
N VAL A 48 -5.00 -4.55 12.54
CA VAL A 48 -5.20 -5.57 13.59
C VAL A 48 -4.81 -5.03 14.97
N ALA A 49 -3.69 -4.30 15.06
CA ALA A 49 -3.24 -3.69 16.30
C ALA A 49 -4.26 -2.69 16.85
N GLU A 50 -4.78 -1.80 16.00
CA GLU A 50 -5.80 -0.83 16.39
C GLU A 50 -7.10 -1.50 16.80
N LEU A 51 -7.52 -2.55 16.09
CA LEU A 51 -8.74 -3.30 16.38
C LEU A 51 -8.67 -4.02 17.74
N LEU A 52 -7.56 -4.67 18.04
CA LEU A 52 -7.42 -5.53 19.22
C LEU A 52 -6.87 -4.79 20.43
N TYR A 53 -5.95 -3.86 20.22
CA TYR A 53 -5.18 -3.20 21.27
C TYR A 53 -5.51 -1.72 21.45
N GLY A 54 -6.22 -1.11 20.49
CA GLY A 54 -6.49 0.32 20.46
C GLY A 54 -5.36 1.12 19.81
N THR A 55 -5.50 2.44 19.80
CA THR A 55 -4.58 3.36 19.10
C THR A 55 -3.38 3.80 19.93
N ASP A 56 -3.39 3.57 21.24
CA ASP A 56 -2.36 4.04 22.18
C ASP A 56 -2.09 3.00 23.30
N PRO A 57 -1.50 1.84 22.96
CA PRO A 57 -1.08 0.85 23.96
C PRO A 57 0.05 1.40 24.84
N ALA A 58 0.15 0.93 26.09
CA ALA A 58 1.15 1.42 27.02
C ALA A 58 2.59 1.16 26.49
N PRO A 59 3.57 2.04 26.79
CA PRO A 59 4.94 1.87 26.30
C PRO A 59 5.52 0.51 26.66
N GLY A 60 6.04 -0.20 25.65
CA GLY A 60 6.64 -1.53 25.82
C GLY A 60 5.64 -2.66 26.05
N GLU A 61 4.33 -2.38 26.11
CA GLU A 61 3.27 -3.37 26.33
C GLU A 61 3.21 -4.39 25.19
N LEU A 62 3.38 -3.97 23.94
CA LEU A 62 3.23 -4.83 22.77
C LEU A 62 4.55 -5.11 22.06
N VAL A 63 4.63 -6.31 21.47
CA VAL A 63 5.71 -6.75 20.59
C VAL A 63 5.14 -7.31 19.30
N LEU A 64 5.94 -7.19 18.23
CA LEU A 64 5.68 -7.79 16.94
C LEU A 64 6.67 -8.93 16.70
N LEU A 65 6.16 -10.15 16.65
CA LEU A 65 6.93 -11.36 16.41
C LEU A 65 7.09 -11.56 14.90
N VAL A 66 8.32 -11.62 14.43
CA VAL A 66 8.66 -11.94 13.05
C VAL A 66 8.86 -13.44 12.93
N ILE A 67 8.00 -14.10 12.17
CA ILE A 67 7.93 -15.55 12.08
C ILE A 67 8.53 -16.01 10.75
N ASP A 68 9.48 -16.93 10.80
CA ASP A 68 9.97 -17.65 9.62
C ASP A 68 9.10 -18.89 9.38
N PRO A 69 8.30 -18.94 8.30
CA PRO A 69 7.41 -20.07 8.04
C PRO A 69 8.13 -21.41 7.89
N ARG A 70 9.43 -21.40 7.57
CA ARG A 70 10.24 -22.61 7.39
C ARG A 70 10.63 -23.28 8.72
N ARG A 71 10.48 -22.57 9.84
CA ARG A 71 10.86 -23.00 11.19
C ARG A 71 9.64 -23.39 12.04
N LEU A 72 8.49 -23.56 11.42
CA LEU A 72 7.21 -23.86 12.09
C LEU A 72 7.04 -25.34 12.48
N ASP A 73 8.04 -26.19 12.27
CA ASP A 73 8.08 -27.58 12.76
C ASP A 73 6.79 -28.39 12.49
N GLY A 74 6.21 -28.23 11.30
CA GLY A 74 5.01 -28.95 10.86
C GLY A 74 3.67 -28.28 11.23
N VAL A 75 3.68 -27.11 11.87
CA VAL A 75 2.47 -26.31 12.10
C VAL A 75 1.94 -25.75 10.76
N PRO A 76 0.72 -26.12 10.33
CA PRO A 76 0.19 -25.67 9.05
C PRO A 76 -0.15 -24.18 9.06
N VAL A 77 0.20 -23.48 7.97
CA VAL A 77 -0.21 -22.09 7.72
C VAL A 77 -1.25 -22.06 6.60
N ARG A 78 -2.37 -21.36 6.80
CA ARG A 78 -3.36 -21.12 5.74
C ARG A 78 -3.68 -19.64 5.64
N VAL A 79 -3.87 -19.15 4.42
CA VAL A 79 -4.25 -17.76 4.16
C VAL A 79 -5.73 -17.74 3.81
N GLU A 80 -6.58 -17.24 4.70
CA GLU A 80 -8.04 -17.41 4.64
C GLU A 80 -8.75 -16.11 5.00
N GLU A 81 -10.00 -15.95 4.53
CA GLU A 81 -10.82 -14.80 4.89
C GLU A 81 -11.23 -14.90 6.36
N ALA A 82 -10.95 -13.85 7.15
CA ALA A 82 -11.41 -13.80 8.54
C ALA A 82 -12.93 -13.60 8.64
N VAL A 83 -13.53 -13.00 7.60
CA VAL A 83 -14.96 -12.77 7.42
C VAL A 83 -15.29 -12.86 5.93
N PRO A 84 -16.47 -13.39 5.52
CA PRO A 84 -16.81 -13.54 4.10
C PRO A 84 -16.70 -12.22 3.32
N GLY A 85 -15.91 -12.24 2.23
CA GLY A 85 -15.66 -11.06 1.39
C GLY A 85 -14.68 -10.04 1.99
N GLY A 86 -14.01 -10.40 3.10
CA GLY A 86 -12.98 -9.60 3.73
C GLY A 86 -11.57 -9.91 3.23
N GLU A 87 -10.61 -9.15 3.73
CA GLU A 87 -9.19 -9.40 3.47
C GLU A 87 -8.76 -10.79 4.03
N ARG A 88 -7.79 -11.42 3.35
CA ARG A 88 -7.26 -12.74 3.74
C ARG A 88 -6.06 -12.61 4.66
N PHE A 89 -6.10 -13.33 5.78
CA PHE A 89 -5.06 -13.32 6.81
C PHE A 89 -4.38 -14.68 6.91
N PRO A 90 -3.06 -14.74 7.21
CA PRO A 90 -2.39 -15.97 7.54
C PRO A 90 -2.79 -16.47 8.95
N HIS A 91 -3.09 -17.76 9.07
CA HIS A 91 -3.45 -18.43 10.32
C HIS A 91 -2.56 -19.65 10.54
N LEU A 92 -2.02 -19.82 11.75
CA LEU A 92 -1.30 -21.03 12.15
C LEU A 92 -2.23 -21.99 12.87
N TYR A 93 -2.38 -23.20 12.36
CA TYR A 93 -3.22 -24.24 12.94
C TYR A 93 -2.43 -25.10 13.95
N GLY A 94 -1.93 -24.46 15.00
CA GLY A 94 -1.11 -25.06 16.05
C GLY A 94 -0.39 -23.99 16.88
N PRO A 95 0.25 -24.36 18.00
CA PRO A 95 1.01 -23.41 18.80
C PRO A 95 2.22 -22.92 18.01
N LEU A 96 2.57 -21.64 18.14
CA LEU A 96 3.74 -21.06 17.50
C LEU A 96 5.01 -21.50 18.27
N PRO A 97 5.95 -22.24 17.65
CA PRO A 97 7.21 -22.55 18.29
C PRO A 97 8.01 -21.25 18.50
N VAL A 98 8.58 -21.05 19.69
CA VAL A 98 9.43 -19.87 19.95
C VAL A 98 10.63 -19.86 19.01
N SER A 99 11.15 -21.04 18.65
CA SER A 99 12.21 -21.22 17.66
C SER A 99 11.85 -20.69 16.28
N ALA A 100 10.57 -20.54 15.93
CA ALA A 100 10.13 -19.99 14.65
C ALA A 100 10.18 -18.46 14.58
N VAL A 101 10.26 -17.79 15.74
CA VAL A 101 10.37 -16.33 15.82
C VAL A 101 11.83 -15.94 15.62
N THR A 102 12.13 -15.27 14.52
CA THR A 102 13.49 -14.84 14.15
C THR A 102 13.86 -13.47 14.70
N GLU A 103 12.86 -12.65 15.01
CA GLU A 103 13.05 -11.30 15.52
C GLU A 103 11.83 -10.89 16.35
N VAL A 104 12.06 -10.17 17.44
CA VAL A 104 11.02 -9.58 18.28
C VAL A 104 11.18 -8.07 18.22
N ARG A 105 10.29 -7.40 17.49
CA ARG A 105 10.30 -5.95 17.35
C ARG A 105 9.45 -5.34 18.45
N ALA A 106 9.90 -4.24 19.06
CA ALA A 106 9.02 -3.42 19.88
C ALA A 106 7.89 -2.87 19.01
N TRP A 107 6.65 -2.85 19.51
CA TRP A 107 5.58 -2.16 18.80
C TRP A 107 5.91 -0.66 18.73
N PRO A 108 6.10 -0.07 17.54
CA PRO A 108 6.60 1.29 17.44
C PRO A 108 5.57 2.29 17.97
N ARG A 109 5.98 3.22 18.84
CA ARG A 109 5.09 4.31 19.24
C ARG A 109 4.80 5.22 18.03
N PRO A 110 3.58 5.78 17.90
CA PRO A 110 3.30 6.80 16.88
C PRO A 110 4.25 7.99 16.93
N GLU A 111 4.77 8.32 18.12
CA GLU A 111 5.68 9.44 18.39
C GLU A 111 7.16 9.14 18.09
N GLU A 112 7.53 7.85 18.02
CA GLU A 112 8.89 7.41 17.72
C GLU A 112 9.12 7.21 16.21
N ARG A 113 8.03 7.22 15.44
CA ARG A 113 8.09 7.10 13.99
C ARG A 113 8.50 8.43 13.36
N SER A 114 9.38 8.36 12.36
CA SER A 114 9.62 9.52 11.51
C SER A 114 8.34 9.90 10.75
N GLN A 115 8.26 11.14 10.26
CA GLN A 115 7.09 11.56 9.46
C GLN A 115 6.95 10.72 8.20
N LYS A 116 8.06 10.24 7.63
CA LYS A 116 8.07 9.30 6.52
C LYS A 116 7.47 7.94 6.87
N GLU A 117 7.82 7.36 8.01
CA GLU A 117 7.22 6.11 8.46
C GLU A 117 5.72 6.24 8.69
N ARG A 118 5.27 7.40 9.21
CA ARG A 118 3.85 7.72 9.37
C ARG A 118 3.14 7.87 8.03
N MET A 119 3.73 8.61 7.10
CA MET A 119 3.24 8.80 5.73
C MET A 119 3.02 7.45 5.04
N LEU A 120 4.02 6.57 5.06
CA LEU A 120 3.95 5.26 4.41
C LEU A 120 2.97 4.29 5.07
N ALA A 121 2.70 4.48 6.36
CA ALA A 121 1.65 3.75 7.06
C ALA A 121 0.23 4.29 6.79
N GLY A 122 0.10 5.44 6.13
CA GLY A 122 -1.17 6.15 5.94
C GLY A 122 -1.66 6.90 7.18
N ASP A 123 -0.82 7.00 8.22
CA ASP A 123 -1.10 7.77 9.43
C ASP A 123 -1.05 9.28 9.12
N LEU A 124 -1.61 10.11 10.01
CA LEU A 124 -1.37 11.56 9.94
C LEU A 124 0.13 11.84 10.08
N TYR A 125 0.70 12.67 9.22
CA TYR A 125 2.09 13.13 9.23
C TYR A 125 2.18 14.62 8.89
N LEU A 126 3.30 15.26 9.23
CA LEU A 126 3.62 16.64 8.87
C LEU A 126 4.28 16.66 7.48
N ALA A 127 3.60 17.25 6.50
CA ALA A 127 4.04 17.23 5.10
C ALA A 127 5.28 18.08 4.82
N ASP A 128 5.62 19.04 5.69
CA ASP A 128 6.81 19.91 5.57
C ASP A 128 8.03 19.39 6.36
N ASP A 129 8.01 18.11 6.74
CA ASP A 129 9.14 17.46 7.38
C ASP A 129 10.42 17.51 6.51
N PRO A 130 11.61 17.79 7.09
CA PRO A 130 12.85 17.90 6.32
C PRO A 130 13.26 16.63 5.57
N GLU A 131 12.97 15.43 6.10
CA GLU A 131 13.27 14.16 5.42
C GLU A 131 12.41 14.05 4.14
N LEU A 132 11.11 14.34 4.27
CA LEU A 132 10.18 14.33 3.16
C LEU A 132 10.52 15.41 2.12
N ALA A 133 10.88 16.62 2.57
CA ALA A 133 11.28 17.70 1.67
C ALA A 133 12.52 17.34 0.84
N ALA A 134 13.50 16.65 1.44
CA ALA A 134 14.68 16.18 0.74
C ALA A 134 14.36 15.10 -0.31
N ASP A 135 13.47 14.15 0.03
CA ASP A 135 13.01 13.12 -0.90
C ASP A 135 12.22 13.72 -2.07
N ALA A 136 11.35 14.69 -1.81
CA ALA A 136 10.58 15.40 -2.84
C ALA A 136 11.48 16.23 -3.76
N LEU A 137 12.52 16.88 -3.22
CA LEU A 137 13.51 17.60 -4.04
C LEU A 137 14.25 16.65 -4.98
N ARG A 138 14.71 15.50 -4.48
CA ARG A 138 15.36 14.47 -5.30
C ARG A 138 14.45 14.00 -6.45
N ALA A 139 13.18 13.75 -6.16
CA ALA A 139 12.19 13.37 -7.16
C ALA A 139 11.95 14.48 -8.19
N GLY A 140 11.86 15.73 -7.73
CA GLY A 140 11.73 16.91 -8.59
C GLY A 140 12.88 17.04 -9.59
N GLU A 141 14.13 16.94 -9.14
CA GLU A 141 15.32 17.01 -10.00
C GLU A 141 15.32 15.89 -11.07
N LEU A 142 14.94 14.67 -10.68
CA LEU A 142 14.82 13.55 -11.61
C LEU A 142 13.68 13.73 -12.61
N ALA A 143 12.52 14.23 -12.15
CA ALA A 143 11.38 14.53 -12.99
C ALA A 143 11.70 15.64 -14.01
N GLU A 144 12.43 16.68 -13.61
CA GLU A 144 12.91 17.74 -14.51
C GLU A 144 13.78 17.16 -15.64
N ARG A 145 14.79 16.35 -15.28
CA ARG A 145 15.67 15.69 -16.24
C ARG A 145 14.89 14.77 -17.17
N TYR A 146 13.98 13.97 -16.62
CA TYR A 146 13.13 13.06 -17.38
C TYR A 146 12.24 13.82 -18.37
N ASN A 147 11.60 14.89 -17.91
CA ASN A 147 10.68 15.70 -18.71
C ASN A 147 11.38 16.48 -19.83
N ALA A 148 12.64 16.87 -19.61
CA ALA A 148 13.49 17.52 -20.61
C ALA A 148 14.21 16.53 -21.56
N SER A 149 14.12 15.22 -21.32
CA SER A 149 14.83 14.21 -22.11
C SER A 149 14.38 14.19 -23.60
N SER A 150 15.31 13.93 -24.52
CA SER A 150 15.00 13.88 -25.96
C SER A 150 14.08 12.71 -26.31
N VAL A 151 13.14 12.95 -27.23
CA VAL A 151 12.28 11.89 -27.80
C VAL A 151 13.05 10.89 -28.66
N THR A 152 14.27 11.23 -29.09
CA THR A 152 15.11 10.34 -29.90
C THR A 152 16.06 9.48 -29.07
N ASP A 153 16.25 9.80 -27.78
CA ASP A 153 17.15 9.06 -26.89
C ASP A 153 16.33 8.23 -25.89
N GLN A 154 15.73 7.16 -26.41
CA GLN A 154 14.90 6.25 -25.62
C GLN A 154 15.68 5.54 -24.51
N PRO A 155 16.94 5.07 -24.72
CA PRO A 155 17.72 4.48 -23.63
C PRO A 155 17.94 5.42 -22.45
N ALA A 156 18.35 6.68 -22.70
CA ALA A 156 18.56 7.64 -21.60
C ALA A 156 17.24 7.98 -20.88
N ARG A 157 16.15 8.15 -21.64
CA ARG A 157 14.81 8.39 -21.07
C ARG A 157 14.36 7.23 -20.18
N GLN A 158 14.58 6.00 -20.61
CA GLN A 158 14.23 4.79 -19.87
C GLN A 158 15.08 4.59 -18.62
N ALA A 159 16.36 5.01 -18.65
CA ALA A 159 17.22 5.02 -17.46
C ALA A 159 16.72 6.03 -16.42
N LEU A 160 16.41 7.27 -16.85
CA LEU A 160 15.86 8.32 -15.97
C LEU A 160 14.52 7.90 -15.35
N LEU A 161 13.64 7.26 -16.13
CA LEU A 161 12.35 6.78 -15.62
C LEU A 161 12.52 5.75 -14.50
N ARG A 162 13.48 4.82 -14.64
CA ARG A 162 13.80 3.80 -13.63
C ARG A 162 14.51 4.36 -12.40
N GLU A 163 15.20 5.49 -12.53
CA GLU A 163 15.81 6.20 -11.41
C GLU A 163 14.75 7.02 -10.63
N LEU A 164 13.76 7.55 -11.35
CA LEU A 164 12.66 8.34 -10.78
C LEU A 164 11.62 7.48 -10.06
N LEU A 165 11.19 6.37 -10.69
CA LEU A 165 10.09 5.53 -10.19
C LEU A 165 10.59 4.32 -9.41
N GLY A 166 9.75 3.79 -8.52
CA GLY A 166 10.09 2.63 -7.69
C GLY A 166 10.26 1.35 -8.52
N GLU A 167 9.28 1.04 -9.37
CA GLU A 167 9.32 -0.13 -10.25
C GLU A 167 8.79 0.21 -11.64
N VAL A 168 9.51 -0.23 -12.67
CA VAL A 168 9.14 -0.04 -14.09
C VAL A 168 9.33 -1.37 -14.82
N GLY A 169 8.22 -1.98 -15.21
CA GLY A 169 8.19 -3.24 -15.96
C GLY A 169 8.78 -3.14 -17.36
N GLU A 170 8.87 -4.30 -18.01
CA GLU A 170 9.30 -4.40 -19.41
C GLU A 170 8.35 -3.64 -20.34
N ASP A 171 8.89 -3.01 -21.37
CA ASP A 171 8.12 -2.29 -22.40
C ASP A 171 7.16 -1.20 -21.88
N VAL A 172 7.39 -0.66 -20.68
CA VAL A 172 6.66 0.50 -20.18
C VAL A 172 7.03 1.75 -20.96
N VAL A 173 6.01 2.50 -21.38
CA VAL A 173 6.17 3.79 -22.05
C VAL A 173 5.41 4.85 -21.29
N VAL A 174 6.14 5.79 -20.70
CA VAL A 174 5.58 7.02 -20.14
C VAL A 174 5.95 8.19 -21.04
N ARG A 175 4.98 9.06 -21.34
CA ARG A 175 5.20 10.27 -22.14
C ARG A 175 5.35 11.48 -21.22
N PRO A 176 6.44 12.26 -21.35
CA PRO A 176 6.54 13.55 -20.70
C PRO A 176 5.41 14.53 -21.09
N PRO A 177 5.05 15.49 -20.22
CA PRO A 177 5.54 15.61 -18.84
C PRO A 177 4.88 14.60 -17.90
N LEU A 178 5.65 14.13 -16.92
CA LEU A 178 5.22 13.36 -15.76
C LEU A 178 5.45 14.19 -14.49
N SER A 179 4.48 14.22 -13.59
CA SER A 179 4.59 14.85 -12.27
C SER A 179 4.39 13.82 -11.17
N VAL A 180 5.26 13.83 -10.16
CA VAL A 180 5.23 12.95 -8.98
C VAL A 180 5.55 13.76 -7.72
N ASP A 181 5.18 13.25 -6.54
CA ASP A 181 5.67 13.81 -5.27
C ASP A 181 7.06 13.26 -4.95
N TYR A 182 7.20 11.93 -4.96
CA TYR A 182 8.43 11.21 -4.62
C TYR A 182 8.90 10.27 -5.74
N GLY A 183 8.00 9.81 -6.60
CA GLY A 183 8.23 8.84 -7.68
C GLY A 183 8.52 7.42 -7.21
N GLN A 184 9.34 7.25 -6.17
CA GLN A 184 9.79 5.96 -5.65
C GLN A 184 8.67 5.06 -5.09
N TYR A 185 7.47 5.60 -4.87
CA TYR A 185 6.30 4.83 -4.41
C TYR A 185 5.32 4.50 -5.54
N VAL A 186 5.72 4.72 -6.79
CA VAL A 186 4.99 4.30 -7.98
C VAL A 186 5.60 3.01 -8.55
N SER A 187 4.75 2.00 -8.74
CA SER A 187 5.07 0.77 -9.47
C SER A 187 4.24 0.67 -10.74
N ILE A 188 4.88 0.40 -11.88
CA ILE A 188 4.22 0.23 -13.19
C ILE A 188 4.56 -1.15 -13.77
N GLY A 189 3.54 -1.98 -13.99
CA GLY A 189 3.65 -3.30 -14.62
C GLY A 189 3.99 -3.24 -16.11
N ALA A 190 4.40 -4.38 -16.66
CA ALA A 190 4.89 -4.49 -18.03
C ALA A 190 3.86 -4.06 -19.09
N ARG A 191 4.35 -3.60 -20.25
CA ARG A 191 3.56 -3.20 -21.44
C ARG A 191 2.54 -2.09 -21.20
N THR A 192 2.63 -1.42 -20.06
CA THR A 192 1.76 -0.29 -19.70
C THR A 192 2.17 0.98 -20.43
N PHE A 193 1.19 1.70 -20.94
CA PHE A 193 1.34 2.98 -21.61
C PHE A 193 0.71 4.11 -20.79
N VAL A 194 1.50 5.15 -20.51
CA VAL A 194 1.05 6.38 -19.83
C VAL A 194 1.26 7.57 -20.74
N ASN A 195 0.16 8.23 -21.12
CA ASN A 195 0.21 9.39 -22.00
C ASN A 195 0.63 10.66 -21.24
N CYS A 196 0.81 11.76 -21.98
CA CYS A 196 1.37 12.99 -21.46
C CYS A 196 0.51 13.67 -20.38
N GLY A 197 1.18 14.38 -19.46
CA GLY A 197 0.53 15.19 -18.43
C GLY A 197 0.03 14.38 -17.24
N ALA A 198 0.51 13.15 -17.05
CA ALA A 198 0.14 12.33 -15.90
C ALA A 198 0.65 12.97 -14.59
N VAL A 199 -0.22 13.00 -13.57
CA VAL A 199 0.11 13.45 -12.21
C VAL A 199 -0.11 12.29 -11.25
N LEU A 200 0.96 11.79 -10.63
CA LEU A 200 0.95 10.65 -9.72
C LEU A 200 1.44 11.11 -8.34
N LEU A 201 0.52 11.54 -7.48
CA LEU A 201 0.87 12.03 -6.14
C LEU A 201 1.03 10.83 -5.20
N ASP A 202 2.27 10.40 -4.98
CA ASP A 202 2.64 9.11 -4.38
C ASP A 202 3.11 9.21 -2.92
N VAL A 203 2.45 10.05 -2.11
CA VAL A 203 2.59 10.03 -0.63
C VAL A 203 2.15 8.70 0.00
N ALA A 204 1.42 7.86 -0.73
CA ALA A 204 1.26 6.43 -0.48
C ALA A 204 1.48 5.64 -1.79
N PRO A 205 1.67 4.30 -1.70
CA PRO A 205 1.92 3.49 -2.89
C PRO A 205 0.85 3.64 -3.98
N ILE A 206 1.29 3.86 -5.21
CA ILE A 206 0.50 3.78 -6.43
C ILE A 206 0.95 2.54 -7.20
N ARG A 207 0.07 1.54 -7.31
CA ARG A 207 0.36 0.30 -8.05
C ARG A 207 -0.44 0.26 -9.33
N ILE A 208 0.25 0.17 -10.46
CA ILE A 208 -0.33 0.04 -11.79
C ILE A 208 0.07 -1.32 -12.35
N GLY A 209 -0.93 -2.11 -12.74
CA GLY A 209 -0.75 -3.45 -13.30
C GLY A 209 -0.10 -3.47 -14.69
N GLU A 210 -0.19 -4.63 -15.33
CA GLU A 210 0.30 -4.86 -16.69
C GLU A 210 -0.74 -4.47 -17.75
N ASP A 211 -0.27 -4.17 -18.96
CA ASP A 211 -1.12 -3.84 -20.12
C ASP A 211 -2.10 -2.68 -19.89
N VAL A 212 -1.82 -1.80 -18.92
CA VAL A 212 -2.69 -0.66 -18.60
C VAL A 212 -2.51 0.43 -19.66
N GLN A 213 -3.62 1.05 -20.06
CA GLN A 213 -3.59 2.25 -20.91
C GLN A 213 -4.10 3.46 -20.15
N ILE A 214 -3.23 4.46 -19.96
CA ILE A 214 -3.55 5.71 -19.27
C ILE A 214 -3.55 6.85 -20.28
N GLY A 215 -4.72 7.49 -20.44
CA GLY A 215 -4.94 8.64 -21.31
C GLY A 215 -4.20 9.91 -20.85
N PRO A 216 -4.23 10.99 -21.65
CA PRO A 216 -3.52 12.21 -21.30
C PRO A 216 -4.16 12.91 -20.10
N ASN A 217 -3.35 13.60 -19.29
CA ASN A 217 -3.79 14.38 -18.13
C ASN A 217 -4.55 13.59 -17.05
N VAL A 218 -4.27 12.29 -16.92
CA VAL A 218 -4.82 11.47 -15.82
C VAL A 218 -4.11 11.79 -14.51
N GLN A 219 -4.87 11.80 -13.41
CA GLN A 219 -4.37 12.11 -12.08
C GLN A 219 -4.65 10.94 -11.12
N LEU A 220 -3.62 10.40 -10.48
CA LEU A 220 -3.73 9.40 -9.42
C LEU A 220 -3.30 10.07 -8.11
N LEU A 221 -4.25 10.28 -7.20
CA LEU A 221 -4.08 11.16 -6.04
C LEU A 221 -4.23 10.36 -4.74
N THR A 222 -3.11 10.02 -4.09
CA THR A 222 -3.12 9.36 -2.77
C THR A 222 -3.25 10.29 -1.55
N PRO A 223 -2.93 11.61 -1.61
CA PRO A 223 -3.10 12.55 -0.51
C PRO A 223 -4.54 12.69 0.03
N THR A 224 -4.67 12.77 1.36
CA THR A 224 -5.87 13.21 2.06
C THR A 224 -5.53 14.26 3.11
N HIS A 225 -6.42 15.23 3.33
CA HIS A 225 -6.22 16.24 4.36
C HIS A 225 -7.34 16.22 5.39
N PRO A 226 -7.04 16.56 6.65
CA PRO A 226 -8.06 16.84 7.64
C PRO A 226 -9.07 17.87 7.12
N LEU A 227 -10.36 17.58 7.28
CA LEU A 227 -11.43 18.51 6.90
C LEU A 227 -11.45 19.75 7.80
N ALA A 228 -11.06 19.56 9.07
CA ALA A 228 -10.90 20.65 10.03
C ALA A 228 -9.78 21.62 9.56
N PRO A 229 -10.02 22.94 9.58
CA PRO A 229 -9.03 23.92 9.10
C PRO A 229 -7.70 23.92 9.85
N GLU A 230 -7.72 23.79 11.18
CA GLU A 230 -6.51 23.96 12.01
C GLU A 230 -5.46 22.87 11.77
N PRO A 231 -5.79 21.56 11.79
CA PRO A 231 -4.80 20.54 11.44
C PRO A 231 -4.26 20.71 10.01
N ARG A 232 -5.11 21.09 9.06
CA ARG A 232 -4.67 21.35 7.68
C ARG A 232 -3.76 22.57 7.54
N ARG A 233 -3.97 23.63 8.34
CA ARG A 233 -3.05 24.79 8.42
C ARG A 233 -1.70 24.40 8.97
N ALA A 234 -1.70 23.53 9.97
CA ALA A 234 -0.50 22.93 10.56
C ALA A 234 0.14 21.84 9.69
N LYS A 235 -0.24 21.74 8.40
CA LYS A 235 0.38 20.84 7.40
C LYS A 235 0.20 19.35 7.69
N TRP A 236 -0.78 19.00 8.51
CA TRP A 236 -1.15 17.60 8.68
C TRP A 236 -1.79 17.04 7.41
N GLU A 237 -1.28 15.91 6.97
CA GLU A 237 -1.73 15.14 5.83
C GLU A 237 -1.79 13.65 6.21
N ALA A 238 -2.58 12.86 5.49
CA ALA A 238 -2.57 11.41 5.56
C ALA A 238 -2.69 10.86 4.12
N ALA A 239 -2.41 9.59 3.91
CA ALA A 239 -2.37 9.03 2.57
C ALA A 239 -3.16 7.73 2.46
N LYS A 240 -3.72 7.45 1.28
CA LYS A 240 -4.34 6.16 0.98
C LYS A 240 -3.88 5.64 -0.37
N PRO A 241 -3.40 4.39 -0.45
CA PRO A 241 -2.82 3.84 -1.67
C PRO A 241 -3.85 3.73 -2.80
N ILE A 242 -3.38 3.72 -4.04
CA ILE A 242 -4.20 3.47 -5.23
C ILE A 242 -3.71 2.19 -5.91
N THR A 243 -4.65 1.34 -6.34
CA THR A 243 -4.34 0.13 -7.12
C THR A 243 -5.12 0.11 -8.41
N ILE A 244 -4.41 0.00 -9.54
CA ILE A 244 -4.97 -0.13 -10.88
C ILE A 244 -4.64 -1.55 -11.35
N GLY A 245 -5.68 -2.37 -11.55
CA GLY A 245 -5.54 -3.74 -12.03
C GLY A 245 -5.07 -3.82 -13.48
N ASP A 246 -4.72 -5.03 -13.90
CA ASP A 246 -4.22 -5.30 -15.26
C ASP A 246 -5.25 -4.95 -16.34
N ASN A 247 -4.75 -4.52 -17.50
CA ASN A 247 -5.55 -4.22 -18.69
C ASN A 247 -6.67 -3.18 -18.45
N VAL A 248 -6.51 -2.30 -17.44
CA VAL A 248 -7.39 -1.16 -17.23
C VAL A 248 -7.14 -0.10 -18.30
N TRP A 249 -8.21 0.55 -18.76
CA TRP A 249 -8.10 1.75 -19.59
C TRP A 249 -8.68 2.98 -18.88
N LEU A 250 -7.83 3.95 -18.59
CA LEU A 250 -8.23 5.26 -18.07
C LEU A 250 -8.29 6.26 -19.23
N GLY A 251 -9.47 6.78 -19.53
CA GLY A 251 -9.65 7.86 -20.50
C GLY A 251 -8.90 9.14 -20.09
N GLY A 252 -8.70 10.06 -21.04
CA GLY A 252 -8.01 11.32 -20.76
C GLY A 252 -8.72 12.15 -19.68
N GLY A 253 -7.95 12.78 -18.80
CA GLY A 253 -8.48 13.63 -17.73
C GLY A 253 -9.19 12.89 -16.60
N VAL A 254 -9.07 11.56 -16.50
CA VAL A 254 -9.58 10.81 -15.35
C VAL A 254 -8.84 11.22 -14.08
N ILE A 255 -9.59 11.34 -12.97
CA ILE A 255 -9.05 11.58 -11.63
C ILE A 255 -9.42 10.38 -10.76
N VAL A 256 -8.41 9.75 -10.14
CA VAL A 256 -8.59 8.65 -9.19
C VAL A 256 -8.28 9.16 -7.79
N CYS A 257 -9.27 9.08 -6.90
CA CYS A 257 -9.18 9.59 -5.54
C CYS A 257 -8.44 8.62 -4.58
N PRO A 258 -8.05 9.09 -3.39
CA PRO A 258 -7.29 8.30 -2.42
C PRO A 258 -7.99 7.00 -2.02
N GLY A 259 -7.23 5.89 -1.96
CA GLY A 259 -7.72 4.61 -1.47
C GLY A 259 -8.47 3.76 -2.49
N VAL A 260 -8.57 4.21 -3.75
CA VAL A 260 -9.34 3.53 -4.78
C VAL A 260 -8.59 2.35 -5.39
N THR A 261 -9.28 1.23 -5.52
CA THR A 261 -8.91 0.08 -6.33
C THR A 261 -9.78 -0.02 -7.59
N ILE A 262 -9.16 -0.14 -8.76
CA ILE A 262 -9.83 -0.38 -10.04
C ILE A 262 -9.51 -1.81 -10.49
N GLY A 263 -10.52 -2.67 -10.57
CA GLY A 263 -10.36 -4.06 -10.99
C GLY A 263 -9.91 -4.20 -12.45
N ALA A 264 -9.35 -5.37 -12.78
CA ALA A 264 -8.80 -5.67 -14.10
C ALA A 264 -9.83 -5.51 -15.24
N ASN A 265 -9.35 -5.26 -16.45
CA ASN A 265 -10.14 -5.05 -17.67
C ASN A 265 -11.10 -3.86 -17.66
N THR A 266 -11.16 -3.08 -16.57
CA THR A 266 -12.14 -2.01 -16.41
C THR A 266 -11.79 -0.80 -17.28
N VAL A 267 -12.81 -0.22 -17.91
CA VAL A 267 -12.70 0.99 -18.71
C VAL A 267 -13.31 2.17 -17.96
N VAL A 268 -12.53 3.21 -17.74
CA VAL A 268 -12.99 4.47 -17.15
C VAL A 268 -13.04 5.55 -18.21
N GLY A 269 -14.23 6.08 -18.49
CA GLY A 269 -14.40 7.11 -19.52
C GLY A 269 -13.68 8.42 -19.18
N ALA A 270 -13.31 9.18 -20.21
CA ALA A 270 -12.62 10.46 -20.08
C ALA A 270 -13.33 11.45 -19.14
N GLY A 271 -12.56 12.22 -18.38
CA GLY A 271 -13.06 13.22 -17.43
C GLY A 271 -13.78 12.67 -16.20
N SER A 272 -13.76 11.36 -15.98
CA SER A 272 -14.42 10.75 -14.81
C SER A 272 -13.65 11.01 -13.52
N VAL A 273 -14.38 11.12 -12.40
CA VAL A 273 -13.80 11.26 -11.05
C VAL A 273 -14.15 10.01 -10.25
N VAL A 274 -13.18 9.13 -10.08
CA VAL A 274 -13.34 7.82 -9.41
C VAL A 274 -13.14 8.01 -7.91
N THR A 275 -14.25 8.03 -7.17
CA THR A 275 -14.27 8.28 -5.72
C THR A 275 -14.45 7.02 -4.87
N ARG A 276 -14.64 5.87 -5.51
CA ARG A 276 -14.86 4.56 -4.89
C ARG A 276 -14.30 3.47 -5.81
N ASP A 277 -14.03 2.31 -5.24
CA ASP A 277 -13.57 1.15 -5.99
C ASP A 277 -14.50 0.80 -7.15
N LEU A 278 -13.87 0.36 -8.24
CA LEU A 278 -14.56 -0.16 -9.41
C LEU A 278 -14.25 -1.65 -9.51
N PRO A 279 -15.27 -2.51 -9.70
CA PRO A 279 -15.03 -3.94 -9.92
C PRO A 279 -14.26 -4.16 -11.22
N ALA A 280 -13.83 -5.40 -11.46
CA ALA A 280 -13.28 -5.82 -12.75
C ALA A 280 -14.38 -5.89 -13.83
N ASP A 281 -13.97 -5.87 -15.10
CA ASP A 281 -14.82 -6.13 -16.27
C ASP A 281 -16.00 -5.16 -16.45
N VAL A 282 -15.88 -3.92 -15.98
CA VAL A 282 -16.93 -2.90 -16.13
C VAL A 282 -16.49 -1.68 -16.94
N VAL A 283 -17.49 -0.95 -17.45
CA VAL A 283 -17.32 0.40 -17.97
C VAL A 283 -17.91 1.37 -16.96
N ALA A 284 -17.11 2.32 -16.50
CA ALA A 284 -17.52 3.37 -15.57
C ALA A 284 -17.30 4.77 -16.16
N VAL A 285 -18.25 5.68 -15.94
CA VAL A 285 -18.15 7.07 -16.42
C VAL A 285 -18.73 8.05 -15.41
N GLY A 286 -18.30 9.32 -15.48
CA GLY A 286 -18.95 10.45 -14.81
C GLY A 286 -18.20 11.02 -13.61
N ASN A 287 -18.75 12.09 -13.04
CA ASN A 287 -18.28 12.72 -11.81
C ASN A 287 -19.45 12.82 -10.82
N PRO A 288 -19.50 11.98 -9.78
CA PRO A 288 -18.58 10.86 -9.52
C PRO A 288 -18.81 9.68 -10.48
N ALA A 289 -17.77 8.89 -10.74
CA ALA A 289 -17.81 7.76 -11.67
C ALA A 289 -18.81 6.69 -11.21
N ARG A 290 -19.59 6.16 -12.15
CA ARG A 290 -20.56 5.09 -11.92
C ARG A 290 -20.42 4.03 -13.01
N VAL A 291 -20.54 2.76 -12.61
CA VAL A 291 -20.66 1.65 -13.55
C VAL A 291 -21.92 1.85 -14.39
N VAL A 292 -21.77 1.75 -15.72
CA VAL A 292 -22.87 1.92 -16.68
C VAL A 292 -23.19 0.64 -17.44
N ARG A 293 -22.23 -0.28 -17.56
CA ARG A 293 -22.39 -1.60 -18.18
C ARG A 293 -21.14 -2.45 -17.93
N ASP A 294 -21.26 -3.74 -18.22
CA ASP A 294 -20.11 -4.64 -18.32
C ASP A 294 -19.31 -4.38 -19.60
N VAL A 295 -18.04 -4.77 -19.59
CA VAL A 295 -17.20 -4.85 -20.78
C VAL A 295 -17.73 -5.96 -21.69
N PRO A 296 -17.82 -5.76 -23.02
CA PRO A 296 -18.26 -6.80 -23.93
C PRO A 296 -17.38 -8.04 -23.83
N ARG A 297 -18.00 -9.22 -23.77
CA ARG A 297 -17.26 -10.48 -23.91
C ARG A 297 -16.84 -10.64 -25.37
N SER A 298 -15.58 -11.02 -25.59
CA SER A 298 -15.06 -11.39 -26.90
C SER A 298 -15.51 -12.79 -27.31
#